data_AF-A0A7V6UWG7-F1
#
_entry.id   AF-A0A7V6UWG7-F1
#
_cell.length_a   1.000
_cell.length_b   1.000
_cell.length_c   1.000
_cell.angle_alpha   90.00
_cell.angle_beta   90.00
_cell.angle_gamma   90.00
#
_symmetry.space_group_name_H-M   'P 1'
#
loop_
_entity.id
_entity.type
_entity.pdbx_description
1 polymer ?
#
loop_
_entity_poly.entity_id
_entity_poly.type
_entity_poly.pdbx_seq_one_letter_code
_entity_poly.pdbx_strand_id
1 'polypeptide(L)' 'MVYLILVIIIISIRDIKYLVSKNMKKELYVYVTIMLLAGAFGIFYYLNPERDSFSKIMLSLIGKEG' A
#
# COMPACT_ATOMS: atom_id res chain seq x y z
N MET A 1 -7.54 -9.21 10.33
CA MET A 1 -7.09 -8.21 9.35
C MET A 1 -7.34 -6.77 9.79
N VAL A 2 -8.54 -6.42 10.27
CA VAL A 2 -8.88 -5.05 10.72
C VAL A 2 -7.91 -4.48 11.78
N TYR A 3 -7.56 -5.24 12.83
CA TYR A 3 -6.59 -4.77 13.84
C TYR A 3 -5.19 -4.49 13.27
N LEU A 4 -4.75 -5.27 12.28
CA LEU A 4 -3.46 -5.07 11.63
C LEU A 4 -3.48 -3.79 10.78
N ILE A 5 -4.59 -3.51 10.10
CA ILE A 5 -4.81 -2.26 9.37
C ILE A 5 -4.75 -1.06 10.33
N LEU A 6 -5.40 -1.14 11.49
CA LEU A 6 -5.34 -0.08 12.52
C LEU A 6 -3.91 0.18 13.01
N VAL A 7 -3.15 -0.88 13.29
CA VAL A 7 -1.74 -0.76 13.69
C VAL A 7 -0.90 -0.08 12.62
N ILE A 8 -1.07 -0.48 11.34
CA ILE A 8 -0.38 0.15 10.20
C ILE A 8 -0.72 1.65 10.13
N ILE A 9 -1.99 2.02 10.25
CA ILE A 9 -2.42 3.44 10.19
C ILE A 9 -1.74 4.24 11.31
N ILE A 10 -1.74 3.74 12.55
CA ILE A 10 -1.12 4.42 13.69
C ILE A 10 0.38 4.61 13.46
N ILE A 11 1.08 3.56 13.01
CA ILE A 11 2.52 3.63 12.71
C ILE A 11 2.79 4.64 11.60
N SER A 12 2.01 4.61 10.52
CA SER A 12 2.18 5.53 9.40
C SER A 12 1.98 6.99 9.78
N ILE A 13 0.99 7.30 10.62
CA ILE A 13 0.81 8.67 11.13
C ILE A 13 2.03 9.12 11.94
N ARG A 14 2.58 8.23 12.77
CA ARG A 14 3.76 8.52 13.58
C ARG A 14 5.00 8.78 12.72
N ASP A 15 5.21 7.97 11.68
CA ASP A 15 6.34 8.12 10.76
C ASP A 15 6.24 9.39 9.93
N ILE A 16 5.05 9.72 9.40
CA ILE A 16 4.83 10.98 8.68
C ILE A 16 5.13 12.17 9.58
N LYS A 17 4.62 12.17 10.82
CA LYS A 17 4.90 13.24 11.79
C LYS A 17 6.40 13.38 12.06
N TYR A 18 7.12 12.27 12.17
CA TYR A 18 8.57 12.27 12.35
C TYR A 18 9.29 12.89 11.14
N LEU A 19 8.98 12.44 9.92
CA LEU A 19 9.60 12.93 8.68
C LEU A 19 9.34 14.42 8.45
N VAL A 20 8.11 14.87 8.71
CA VAL A 20 7.72 16.29 8.66
C VAL A 20 8.52 17.09 9.71
N SER A 21 8.65 16.58 10.94
CA SER A 21 9.40 17.28 12.00
C SER A 21 10.89 17.45 11.68
N LYS A 22 11.44 16.59 10.83
CA LYS A 22 12.83 16.62 10.37
C LYS A 22 13.03 17.37 9.05
N ASN A 23 11.98 17.94 8.45
CA ASN A 23 12.02 18.58 7.13
C ASN A 23 12.57 17.67 6.00
N MET A 24 12.43 16.36 6.14
CA MET A 24 12.92 15.34 5.20
C MET A 24 11.94 15.16 4.03
N LYS A 25 11.83 16.19 3.19
CA LYS A 25 10.79 16.29 2.14
C LYS A 25 10.90 15.18 1.08
N LYS A 26 12.10 14.76 0.73
CA LYS A 26 12.32 13.73 -0.31
C LYS A 26 11.87 12.36 0.20
N GLU A 27 12.25 12.02 1.42
CA GLU A 27 11.91 10.77 2.09
C GLU A 27 10.42 10.73 2.40
N LEU A 28 9.83 11.85 2.83
CA LEU A 28 8.39 11.99 3.01
C LEU A 28 7.62 11.69 1.72
N TYR A 29 8.06 12.23 0.58
CA TYR A 29 7.40 11.99 -0.69
C TYR A 29 7.43 10.50 -1.06
N VAL A 30 8.61 9.86 -1.00
CA VAL A 30 8.77 8.42 -1.26
C VAL A 30 7.91 7.59 -0.30
N TYR A 31 7.91 7.94 0.99
CA TYR A 31 7.13 7.26 2.02
C TYR A 31 5.63 7.33 1.72
N VAL A 32 5.11 8.52 1.43
CA VAL A 32 3.68 8.73 1.12
C VAL A 32 3.29 7.98 -0.15
N THR A 33 4.13 7.99 -1.20
CA THR A 33 3.88 7.22 -2.42
C THR A 33 3.78 5.72 -2.13
N ILE A 34 4.73 5.15 -1.37
CA ILE A 34 4.70 3.73 -1.01
C ILE A 34 3.47 3.41 -0.14
N MET A 35 3.15 4.29 0.81
CA MET A 35 1.97 4.12 1.68
C MET A 35 0.67 4.10 0.88
N LEU A 36 0.51 4.99 -0.11
CA LEU A 36 -0.65 5.01 -0.99
C LEU A 36 -0.74 3.74 -1.84
N LEU A 37 0.39 3.27 -2.40
CA LEU A 37 0.43 2.01 -3.15
C LEU A 37 0.05 0.83 -2.25
N ALA A 38 0.64 0.72 -1.07
CA ALA A 38 0.32 -0.34 -0.10
C ALA A 38 -1.16 -0.29 0.32
N GLY A 39 -1.72 0.90 0.52
CA GLY A 39 -3.14 1.11 0.79
C GLY A 39 -4.02 0.65 -0.37
N ALA A 40 -3.68 1.00 -1.60
CA ALA A 40 -4.40 0.58 -2.79
C ALA A 40 -4.38 -0.95 -2.97
N PHE A 41 -3.21 -1.58 -2.78
CA PHE A 41 -3.07 -3.05 -2.78
C PHE A 41 -3.86 -3.69 -1.64
N GLY A 42 -3.82 -3.11 -0.44
CA GLY A 42 -4.59 -3.56 0.71
C GLY A 42 -6.08 -3.56 0.41
N ILE A 43 -6.61 -2.47 -0.13
CA ILE A 43 -8.02 -2.37 -0.55
C ILE A 43 -8.34 -3.38 -1.66
N PHE A 44 -7.47 -3.50 -2.66
CA PHE A 44 -7.63 -4.39 -3.80
C PHE A 44 -7.86 -5.85 -3.37
N TYR A 45 -7.09 -6.33 -2.39
CA TYR A 45 -7.22 -7.68 -1.84
C TYR A 45 -8.29 -7.79 -0.75
N TYR A 46 -8.50 -6.75 0.06
CA TYR A 46 -9.49 -6.78 1.14
C TYR A 46 -10.93 -6.83 0.62
N LEU A 47 -11.24 -6.09 -0.45
CA LEU A 47 -12.58 -6.05 -1.02
C LEU A 47 -13.02 -7.37 -1.67
N ASN A 48 -12.06 -8.19 -2.11
CA ASN A 48 -12.39 -9.44 -2.76
C ASN A 48 -11.28 -10.47 -2.45
N PRO A 49 -11.40 -11.22 -1.34
CA PRO A 49 -10.34 -12.11 -0.88
C PRO A 49 -10.11 -13.32 -1.80
N GLU A 50 -11.09 -13.68 -2.62
CA GLU A 50 -10.97 -14.73 -3.65
C GLU A 50 -10.41 -14.22 -4.98
N ARG A 51 -10.01 -12.95 -5.03
CA ARG A 51 -9.45 -12.36 -6.25
C ARG A 51 -8.19 -13.11 -6.69
N ASP A 52 -8.10 -13.33 -8.00
CA ASP A 52 -6.87 -13.79 -8.64
C ASP A 52 -5.65 -12.96 -8.22
N SER A 53 -4.47 -13.61 -8.20
CA SER A 53 -3.23 -12.92 -7.86
C SER A 53 -3.00 -11.73 -8.80
N PHE A 54 -2.45 -10.64 -8.27
CA PHE A 54 -2.13 -9.46 -9.08
C PHE A 54 -1.25 -9.83 -10.28
N SER A 55 -0.30 -10.76 -10.11
CA SER A 55 0.52 -11.30 -11.18
C SER A 55 -0.30 -11.96 -12.28
N LYS A 56 -1.30 -12.77 -11.93
CA LYS A 56 -2.19 -13.42 -12.91
C LYS A 56 -3.02 -12.39 -13.69
N ILE A 57 -3.51 -11.35 -13.02
CA ILE A 57 -4.22 -10.24 -13.66
C ILE A 57 -3.28 -9.48 -14.62
N MET A 58 -2.06 -9.18 -14.20
CA MET A 58 -1.07 -8.51 -15.05
C MET A 58 -0.68 -9.35 -16.27
N LEU A 59 -0.49 -10.66 -16.10
CA LEU A 59 -0.19 -11.59 -17.20
C LEU A 59 -1.35 -11.62 -18.21
N SER A 60 -2.59 -11.72 -17.72
CA SER A 60 -3.79 -11.70 -18.56
C SER A 60 -3.89 -10.41 -19.39
N LEU A 61 -3.57 -9.25 -18.80
CA LEU A 61 -3.58 -7.96 -19.51
C LEU A 61 -2.57 -7.88 -20.67
N ILE A 62 -1.44 -8.59 -20.57
CA ILE A 62 -0.44 -8.67 -21.65
C ILE A 62 -0.66 -9.88 -22.58
N GLY A 63 -1.85 -10.50 -22.53
CA GLY A 63 -2.23 -11.61 -23.40
C GLY A 63 -1.57 -12.94 -23.05
N LYS A 64 -0.97 -13.06 -21.85
CA LYS A 64 -0.46 -14.33 -21.32
C LYS A 64 -1.46 -14.89 -20.33
N GLU A 65 -2.17 -15.94 -20.70
CA GLU A 65 -2.98 -16.70 -19.75
C GLU A 65 -2.03 -17.40 -18.75
N GLY A 66 -2.26 -17.16 -17.46
CA GLY A 66 -1.46 -17.67 -16.35
C GLY A 66 -2.25 -18.59 -15.44
#